data_AF-A0A7D5PD35-F1
#
_entry.id   AF-A0A7D5PD35-F1
#
_cell.length_a   1.000
_cell.length_b   1.000
_cell.length_c   1.000
_cell.angle_alpha   90.00
_cell.angle_beta   90.00
_cell.angle_gamma   90.00
#
_symmetry.space_group_name_H-M   'P 1'
#
loop_
_entity.id
_entity.type
_entity.pdbx_description
1 polymer ?
#
loop_
_entity_poly.entity_id
_entity_poly.type
_entity_poly.pdbx_seq_one_letter_code
_entity_poly.pdbx_strand_id
1 'polypeptide(L)'
;MTVGQQSLTKLLYGEIKELFVYHIEEVKTILWQMFAIFVCSGVLAYAWYIGWITGNAYDLFNILSIMLPVNEATLFTIPAGFLFGLFGLFVLDDYKRLQGLFLFASGLIGIATIVVFVDALQGYSWFTVETIGTGLLAFVFGMLYGGLIEELRTDGLNVFDEGLERFRSLVFIVGIWAIAEALIDENLIWTAGDVPTVVAGIAIPAKFPGKIIGLEFDPIVSLVAFVVFMGALLWLLELLGKFGDHDLDKSVLILGPDRAGKTWFMGGTAYCLMDQAIQGNQTVDPDPNDPLDDIRSAFAQDDFDNELLEPNEGSEHDFFRFQFRHGLIKRQRVTVKTVDYPGEHLKQIETDIDDAWDTFLDKWDDYEDRKVPTFEELREKDRQNGIDPDQMTSLLSILAMDADTLGLVLPMDEFAEELDDNELPEYLDQSDLESRRQSRAVPRRTNSNETGNGFFEVYKELCDDKDFFFLATMSDTFLQTYSMYEGKFPKTSWDDFREHIWGYVQDLSKRDQFEPGVNLDMERHKYIYPVYFEPDKSNPRTQDGELKPKLDWDDDHYALRGLQYVLERIGR
;
A
#
# COMPACT_ATOMS: atom_id res chain seq x y z
N MET A 1 -2.60 -27.15 -29.65
CA MET A 1 -2.24 -26.20 -28.58
C MET A 1 -1.35 -25.15 -29.21
N THR A 2 -1.89 -23.94 -29.34
CA THR A 2 -1.26 -22.80 -30.02
C THR A 2 -0.17 -22.20 -29.14
N VAL A 3 0.86 -21.62 -29.78
CA VAL A 3 2.05 -21.02 -29.16
C VAL A 3 1.71 -20.02 -28.03
N GLY A 4 0.52 -19.41 -28.05
CA GLY A 4 0.03 -18.54 -26.97
C GLY A 4 -0.30 -19.23 -25.64
N GLN A 5 -0.76 -20.49 -25.63
CA GLN A 5 -1.08 -21.20 -24.37
C GLN A 5 0.17 -21.62 -23.59
N GLN A 6 1.28 -21.91 -24.27
CA GLN A 6 2.57 -22.21 -23.63
C GLN A 6 3.23 -20.96 -23.05
N SER A 7 2.98 -19.78 -23.63
CA SER A 7 3.42 -18.50 -23.07
C SER A 7 2.70 -18.19 -21.76
N LEU A 8 1.37 -18.32 -21.74
CA LEU A 8 0.54 -17.96 -20.59
C LEU A 8 0.78 -18.87 -19.38
N THR A 9 0.98 -20.17 -19.62
CA THR A 9 1.29 -21.14 -18.55
C THR A 9 2.69 -20.98 -18.00
N LYS A 10 3.69 -20.59 -18.82
CA LYS A 10 5.03 -20.27 -18.33
C LYS A 10 5.06 -18.95 -17.54
N LEU A 11 4.31 -17.94 -17.98
CA LEU A 11 4.12 -16.68 -17.25
C LEU A 11 3.48 -16.94 -15.89
N LEU A 12 2.33 -17.63 -15.85
CA LEU A 12 1.66 -18.00 -14.61
C LEU A 12 2.54 -18.85 -13.69
N TYR A 13 3.29 -19.81 -14.23
CA TYR A 13 4.17 -20.64 -13.42
C TYR A 13 5.38 -19.87 -12.86
N GLY A 14 5.93 -18.93 -13.64
CA GLY A 14 7.01 -18.04 -13.18
C GLY A 14 6.53 -17.13 -12.04
N GLU A 15 5.40 -16.45 -12.25
CA GLU A 15 4.78 -15.58 -11.25
C GLU A 15 4.39 -16.35 -9.98
N ILE A 16 3.76 -17.53 -10.10
CA ILE A 16 3.40 -18.36 -8.94
C ILE A 16 4.66 -18.82 -8.19
N LYS A 17 5.74 -19.16 -8.90
CA LYS A 17 6.98 -19.59 -8.24
C LYS A 17 7.62 -18.42 -7.47
N GLU A 18 7.70 -17.24 -8.07
CA GLU A 18 8.20 -16.04 -7.38
C GLU A 18 7.32 -15.68 -6.18
N LEU A 19 6.00 -15.76 -6.34
CA LEU A 19 5.02 -15.58 -5.27
C LEU A 19 5.31 -16.48 -4.07
N PHE A 20 5.53 -17.78 -4.30
CA PHE A 20 5.77 -18.74 -3.22
C PHE A 20 7.18 -18.65 -2.62
N VAL A 21 8.19 -18.23 -3.38
CA VAL A 21 9.57 -18.15 -2.90
C VAL A 21 9.80 -16.88 -2.09
N TYR A 22 9.28 -15.73 -2.56
CA TYR A 22 9.56 -14.44 -1.94
C TYR A 22 8.49 -14.01 -0.92
N HIS A 23 7.23 -14.45 -1.07
CA HIS A 23 6.11 -13.97 -0.24
C HIS A 23 5.46 -15.07 0.61
N ILE A 24 6.21 -16.10 1.01
CA ILE A 24 5.64 -17.26 1.72
C ILE A 24 4.96 -16.90 3.04
N GLU A 25 5.48 -15.91 3.77
CA GLU A 25 4.89 -15.47 5.05
C GLU A 25 3.60 -14.68 4.85
N GLU A 26 3.51 -13.87 3.79
CA GLU A 26 2.26 -13.21 3.39
C GLU A 26 1.21 -14.23 2.97
N VAL A 27 1.59 -15.19 2.12
CA VAL A 27 0.73 -16.28 1.67
C VAL A 27 0.21 -17.08 2.87
N LYS A 28 1.07 -17.44 3.82
CA LYS A 28 0.67 -18.12 5.06
C LYS A 28 -0.32 -17.30 5.86
N THR A 29 -0.08 -16.00 6.01
CA THR A 29 -0.97 -15.09 6.74
C THR A 29 -2.35 -15.05 6.11
N ILE A 30 -2.42 -14.91 4.79
CA ILE A 30 -3.68 -14.88 4.03
C ILE A 30 -4.39 -16.23 4.09
N LEU A 31 -3.68 -17.34 3.88
CA LEU A 31 -4.25 -18.68 3.98
C LEU A 31 -4.81 -18.95 5.39
N TRP A 32 -4.13 -18.45 6.43
CA TRP A 32 -4.64 -18.55 7.79
C TRP A 32 -5.91 -17.69 7.96
N GLN A 33 -5.89 -16.43 7.55
CA GLN A 33 -7.09 -15.58 7.59
C GLN A 33 -8.27 -16.23 6.86
N MET A 34 -8.05 -16.79 5.66
CA MET A 34 -9.07 -17.50 4.91
C MET A 34 -9.60 -18.73 5.64
N PHE A 35 -8.72 -19.54 6.23
CA PHE A 35 -9.13 -20.71 7.00
C PHE A 35 -9.91 -20.31 8.27
N ALA A 36 -9.51 -19.24 8.95
CA ALA A 36 -10.22 -18.70 10.10
C ALA A 36 -11.61 -18.18 9.72
N ILE A 37 -11.71 -17.40 8.63
CA ILE A 37 -12.99 -16.93 8.07
C ILE A 37 -13.89 -18.14 7.75
N PHE A 38 -13.36 -19.15 7.05
CA PHE A 38 -14.11 -20.35 6.71
C PHE A 38 -14.65 -21.08 7.95
N VAL A 39 -13.84 -21.27 8.98
CA VAL A 39 -14.25 -21.92 10.24
C VAL A 39 -15.32 -21.11 10.96
N CYS A 40 -15.12 -19.80 11.14
CA CYS A 40 -16.10 -18.94 11.81
C CYS A 40 -17.41 -18.87 11.03
N SER A 41 -17.36 -18.71 9.72
CA SER A 41 -18.55 -18.74 8.86
C SER A 41 -19.28 -20.08 8.93
N GLY A 42 -18.55 -21.20 9.01
CA GLY A 42 -19.15 -22.53 9.20
C GLY A 42 -19.89 -22.66 10.54
N VAL A 43 -19.31 -22.14 11.63
CA VAL A 43 -19.95 -22.11 12.96
C VAL A 43 -21.22 -21.24 12.94
N LEU A 44 -21.18 -20.07 12.31
CA LEU A 44 -22.35 -19.20 12.18
C LEU A 44 -23.42 -19.79 11.26
N ALA A 45 -23.03 -20.44 10.16
CA ALA A 45 -23.95 -21.15 9.29
C ALA A 45 -24.65 -22.29 10.05
N TYR A 46 -23.93 -22.98 10.93
CA TYR A 46 -24.50 -24.00 11.79
C TYR A 46 -25.48 -23.41 12.83
N ALA A 47 -25.14 -22.28 13.45
CA ALA A 47 -26.07 -21.56 14.32
C ALA A 47 -27.35 -21.17 13.56
N TRP A 48 -27.19 -20.61 12.35
CA TRP A 48 -28.31 -20.24 11.50
C TRP A 48 -29.14 -21.44 11.06
N TYR A 49 -28.52 -22.60 10.80
CA TYR A 49 -29.23 -23.85 10.52
C TYR A 49 -30.10 -24.30 11.71
N ILE A 50 -29.56 -24.26 12.93
CA ILE A 50 -30.34 -24.57 14.13
C ILE A 50 -31.52 -23.60 14.21
N GLY A 51 -31.24 -22.30 14.15
CA GLY A 51 -32.27 -21.25 14.18
C GLY A 51 -33.29 -21.38 13.05
N TRP A 52 -32.89 -21.84 11.86
CA TRP A 52 -33.81 -22.12 10.76
C TRP A 52 -34.75 -23.27 11.08
N ILE A 53 -34.23 -24.40 11.57
CA ILE A 53 -35.06 -25.58 11.88
C ILE A 53 -35.99 -25.33 13.07
N THR A 54 -35.52 -24.58 14.06
CA THR A 54 -36.22 -24.43 15.35
C THR A 54 -36.88 -23.07 15.56
N GLY A 55 -36.60 -22.08 14.71
CA GLY A 55 -36.91 -20.68 14.96
C GLY A 55 -37.85 -20.04 13.94
N ASN A 56 -38.12 -18.75 14.22
CA ASN A 56 -39.14 -17.96 13.53
C ASN A 56 -38.80 -17.66 12.05
N ALA A 57 -37.52 -17.74 11.64
CA ALA A 57 -37.15 -17.55 10.25
C ALA A 57 -37.88 -18.54 9.33
N TYR A 58 -37.87 -19.85 9.60
CA TYR A 58 -38.54 -20.81 8.72
C TYR A 58 -40.04 -20.51 8.58
N ASP A 59 -40.71 -20.18 9.68
CA ASP A 59 -42.13 -19.81 9.66
C ASP A 59 -42.38 -18.50 8.91
N LEU A 60 -41.53 -17.49 9.08
CA LEU A 60 -41.59 -16.26 8.32
C LEU A 60 -41.42 -16.51 6.82
N PHE A 61 -40.45 -17.36 6.43
CA PHE A 61 -40.21 -17.72 5.05
C PHE A 61 -41.36 -18.55 4.46
N ASN A 62 -41.99 -19.43 5.23
CA ASN A 62 -43.21 -20.14 4.82
C ASN A 62 -44.40 -19.19 4.65
N ILE A 63 -44.57 -18.20 5.54
CA ILE A 63 -45.62 -17.19 5.38
C ILE A 63 -45.35 -16.35 4.12
N LEU A 64 -44.09 -15.96 3.91
CA LEU A 64 -43.69 -15.22 2.72
C LEU A 64 -43.87 -16.05 1.44
N SER A 65 -43.63 -17.36 1.44
CA SER A 65 -43.85 -18.22 0.26
C SER A 65 -45.34 -18.45 -0.05
N ILE A 66 -46.22 -18.27 0.94
CA ILE A 66 -47.66 -18.24 0.76
C ILE A 66 -48.12 -16.87 0.21
N MET A 67 -47.52 -15.77 0.70
CA MET A 67 -47.91 -14.40 0.29
C MET A 67 -47.35 -14.02 -1.08
N LEU A 68 -46.09 -14.32 -1.32
CA LEU A 68 -45.41 -14.17 -2.60
C LEU A 68 -45.47 -15.55 -3.24
N PRO A 69 -46.12 -15.75 -4.39
CA PRO A 69 -46.28 -17.06 -5.04
C PRO A 69 -44.95 -17.56 -5.64
N VAL A 70 -43.94 -17.72 -4.78
CA VAL A 70 -42.58 -18.15 -5.06
C VAL A 70 -42.24 -19.31 -4.15
N ASN A 71 -41.43 -20.25 -4.62
CA ASN A 71 -41.01 -21.37 -3.79
C ASN A 71 -40.05 -20.91 -2.67
N GLU A 72 -39.97 -21.69 -1.59
CA GLU A 72 -39.05 -21.44 -0.46
C GLU A 72 -37.60 -21.28 -0.90
N ALA A 73 -37.17 -22.08 -1.89
CA ALA A 73 -35.84 -21.99 -2.48
C ALA A 73 -35.56 -20.59 -3.07
N THR A 74 -36.53 -19.97 -3.76
CA THR A 74 -36.38 -18.63 -4.35
C THR A 74 -36.21 -17.59 -3.26
N LEU A 75 -36.96 -17.67 -2.16
CA LEU A 75 -36.81 -16.72 -1.06
C LEU A 75 -35.43 -16.82 -0.40
N PHE A 76 -34.86 -18.02 -0.29
CA PHE A 76 -33.49 -18.21 0.21
C PHE A 76 -32.42 -17.66 -0.76
N THR A 77 -32.65 -17.75 -2.07
CA THR A 77 -31.70 -17.21 -3.06
C THR A 77 -31.57 -15.69 -3.02
N ILE A 78 -32.55 -14.95 -2.46
CA ILE A 78 -32.50 -13.49 -2.34
C ILE A 78 -31.35 -13.04 -1.42
N PRO A 79 -31.32 -13.39 -0.11
CA PRO A 79 -30.23 -12.96 0.78
C PRO A 79 -28.88 -13.53 0.34
N ALA A 80 -28.84 -14.77 -0.17
CA ALA A 80 -27.60 -15.36 -0.68
C ALA A 80 -27.07 -14.59 -1.91
N GLY A 81 -27.94 -14.30 -2.88
CA GLY A 81 -27.60 -13.49 -4.05
C GLY A 81 -27.12 -12.10 -3.64
N PHE A 82 -27.83 -11.42 -2.74
CA PHE A 82 -27.46 -10.12 -2.21
C PHE A 82 -26.07 -10.12 -1.55
N LEU A 83 -25.78 -11.10 -0.69
CA LEU A 83 -24.47 -11.27 -0.08
C LEU A 83 -23.37 -11.50 -1.13
N PHE A 84 -23.62 -12.33 -2.15
CA PHE A 84 -22.68 -12.48 -3.26
C PHE A 84 -22.49 -11.20 -4.06
N GLY A 85 -23.53 -10.38 -4.19
CA GLY A 85 -23.43 -9.06 -4.79
C GLY A 85 -22.40 -8.20 -4.05
N LEU A 86 -22.47 -8.19 -2.72
CA LEU A 86 -21.48 -7.51 -1.88
C LEU A 86 -20.08 -8.10 -2.07
N PHE A 87 -19.93 -9.43 -2.07
CA PHE A 87 -18.63 -10.06 -2.34
C PHE A 87 -18.11 -9.80 -3.76
N GLY A 88 -19.01 -9.64 -4.73
CA GLY A 88 -18.69 -9.37 -6.12
C GLY A 88 -17.95 -8.05 -6.29
N LEU A 89 -18.26 -7.06 -5.45
CA LEU A 89 -17.54 -5.77 -5.46
C LEU A 89 -16.06 -5.94 -5.13
N PHE A 90 -15.72 -6.83 -4.20
CA PHE A 90 -14.33 -7.09 -3.84
C PHE A 90 -13.52 -7.70 -4.99
N VAL A 91 -14.18 -8.31 -5.97
CA VAL A 91 -13.52 -8.84 -7.18
C VAL A 91 -13.28 -7.74 -8.21
N LEU A 92 -14.00 -6.62 -8.11
CA LEU A 92 -13.87 -5.47 -9.00
C LEU A 92 -12.80 -4.48 -8.53
N ASP A 93 -12.46 -4.47 -7.25
CA ASP A 93 -11.37 -3.65 -6.71
C ASP A 93 -10.00 -4.16 -7.22
N ASP A 94 -9.28 -3.30 -7.96
CA ASP A 94 -7.96 -3.62 -8.52
C ASP A 94 -6.85 -3.80 -7.46
N TYR A 95 -6.98 -3.22 -6.27
CA TYR A 95 -6.01 -3.35 -5.18
C TYR A 95 -6.16 -4.68 -4.47
N LYS A 96 -7.41 -5.02 -4.11
CA LYS A 96 -7.71 -6.20 -3.30
C LYS A 96 -8.28 -7.35 -4.14
N ARG A 97 -8.23 -7.29 -5.48
CA ARG A 97 -8.83 -8.27 -6.39
C ARG A 97 -8.57 -9.74 -6.04
N LEU A 98 -7.32 -10.09 -5.77
CA LEU A 98 -6.96 -11.47 -5.41
C LEU A 98 -7.55 -11.86 -4.06
N GLN A 99 -7.51 -10.97 -3.08
CA GLN A 99 -8.07 -11.16 -1.76
C GLN A 99 -9.60 -11.28 -1.83
N GLY A 100 -10.26 -10.38 -2.57
CA GLY A 100 -11.67 -10.44 -2.88
C GLY A 100 -12.07 -11.70 -3.65
N LEU A 101 -11.26 -12.15 -4.62
CA LEU A 101 -11.46 -13.40 -5.34
C LEU A 101 -11.38 -14.60 -4.39
N PHE A 102 -10.42 -14.62 -3.47
CA PHE A 102 -10.28 -15.67 -2.46
C PHE A 102 -11.46 -15.69 -1.49
N LEU A 103 -11.89 -14.52 -1.02
CA LEU A 103 -13.06 -14.36 -0.16
C LEU A 103 -14.32 -14.83 -0.89
N PHE A 104 -14.51 -14.39 -2.13
CA PHE A 104 -15.61 -14.80 -3.02
C PHE A 104 -15.62 -16.31 -3.26
N ALA A 105 -14.46 -16.91 -3.57
CA ALA A 105 -14.32 -18.35 -3.76
C ALA A 105 -14.62 -19.13 -2.47
N SER A 106 -14.14 -18.66 -1.31
CA SER A 106 -14.43 -19.27 -0.02
C SER A 106 -15.92 -19.18 0.33
N GLY A 107 -16.58 -18.06 0.02
CA GLY A 107 -18.02 -17.88 0.17
C GLY A 107 -18.83 -18.80 -0.76
N LEU A 108 -18.40 -18.95 -2.02
CA LEU A 108 -18.97 -19.93 -2.96
C LEU A 108 -18.87 -21.36 -2.44
N ILE A 109 -17.72 -21.76 -1.91
CA ILE A 109 -17.53 -23.09 -1.31
C ILE A 109 -18.42 -23.26 -0.08
N GLY A 110 -18.49 -22.25 0.79
CA GLY A 110 -19.35 -22.26 1.98
C GLY A 110 -20.82 -22.46 1.61
N ILE A 111 -21.33 -21.70 0.64
CA ILE A 111 -22.72 -21.81 0.19
C ILE A 111 -22.97 -23.10 -0.57
N ALA A 112 -22.07 -23.55 -1.44
CA ALA A 112 -22.19 -24.84 -2.09
C ALA A 112 -22.26 -25.98 -1.07
N THR A 113 -21.48 -25.89 0.01
CA THR A 113 -21.53 -26.84 1.13
C THR A 113 -22.90 -26.81 1.82
N ILE A 114 -23.44 -25.61 2.11
CA ILE A 114 -24.78 -25.46 2.68
C ILE A 114 -25.85 -26.02 1.73
N VAL A 115 -25.82 -25.69 0.45
CA VAL A 115 -26.81 -26.14 -0.55
C VAL A 115 -26.77 -27.66 -0.72
N VAL A 116 -25.59 -28.26 -0.90
CA VAL A 116 -25.46 -29.73 -0.99
C VAL A 116 -25.96 -30.39 0.29
N PHE A 117 -25.67 -29.79 1.45
CA PHE A 117 -26.11 -30.32 2.73
C PHE A 117 -27.64 -30.22 2.91
N VAL A 118 -28.26 -29.10 2.53
CA VAL A 118 -29.72 -28.92 2.61
C VAL A 118 -30.45 -29.75 1.56
N ASP A 119 -29.94 -29.84 0.33
CA ASP A 119 -30.49 -30.68 -0.74
C ASP A 119 -30.46 -32.17 -0.34
N ALA A 120 -29.37 -32.63 0.28
CA ALA A 120 -29.27 -33.97 0.82
C ALA A 120 -30.31 -34.28 1.92
N LEU A 121 -30.78 -33.25 2.64
CA LEU A 121 -31.75 -33.39 3.72
C LEU A 121 -33.21 -33.26 3.26
N GLN A 122 -33.50 -32.46 2.24
CA GLN A 122 -34.87 -32.05 1.91
C GLN A 122 -35.32 -32.32 0.46
N GLY A 123 -34.41 -32.71 -0.44
CA GLY A 123 -34.75 -33.11 -1.81
C GLY A 123 -35.34 -31.99 -2.68
N TYR A 124 -35.00 -30.72 -2.39
CA TYR A 124 -35.48 -29.56 -3.12
C TYR A 124 -34.67 -29.31 -4.41
N SER A 125 -35.33 -29.01 -5.54
CA SER A 125 -34.62 -28.59 -6.75
C SER A 125 -34.21 -27.11 -6.68
N TRP A 126 -33.01 -26.83 -6.15
CA TRP A 126 -32.49 -25.47 -5.96
C TRP A 126 -32.21 -24.71 -7.27
N PHE A 127 -32.07 -25.41 -8.40
CA PHE A 127 -31.68 -24.85 -9.69
C PHE A 127 -32.86 -24.75 -10.66
N THR A 128 -33.85 -23.92 -10.35
CA THR A 128 -34.89 -23.52 -11.32
C THR A 128 -34.49 -22.21 -12.00
N VAL A 129 -35.10 -21.91 -13.15
CA VAL A 129 -34.88 -20.62 -13.83
C VAL A 129 -35.29 -19.44 -12.92
N GLU A 130 -36.32 -19.63 -12.10
CA GLU A 130 -36.83 -18.62 -11.17
C GLU A 130 -35.86 -18.36 -10.01
N THR A 131 -35.26 -19.39 -9.42
CA THR A 131 -34.28 -19.24 -8.33
C THR A 131 -33.00 -18.57 -8.84
N ILE A 132 -32.52 -18.98 -10.02
CA ILE A 132 -31.34 -18.37 -10.65
C ILE A 132 -31.61 -16.90 -11.00
N GLY A 133 -32.77 -16.61 -11.61
CA GLY A 133 -33.14 -15.24 -11.99
C GLY A 133 -33.26 -14.31 -10.79
N THR A 134 -33.94 -14.76 -9.73
CA THR A 134 -34.10 -13.99 -8.49
C THR A 134 -32.77 -13.80 -7.76
N GLY A 135 -31.94 -14.84 -7.67
CA GLY A 135 -30.61 -14.75 -7.09
C GLY A 135 -29.70 -13.78 -7.84
N LEU A 136 -29.74 -13.77 -9.18
CA LEU A 136 -28.96 -12.83 -9.99
C LEU A 136 -29.45 -11.38 -9.82
N LEU A 137 -30.77 -11.16 -9.75
CA LEU A 137 -31.31 -9.83 -9.44
C LEU A 137 -30.85 -9.36 -8.07
N ALA A 138 -30.92 -10.23 -7.05
CA ALA A 138 -30.45 -9.90 -5.71
C ALA A 138 -28.94 -9.64 -5.68
N PHE A 139 -28.15 -10.37 -6.46
CA PHE A 139 -26.72 -10.12 -6.67
C PHE A 139 -26.45 -8.72 -7.23
N VAL A 140 -27.18 -8.30 -8.27
CA VAL A 140 -27.07 -6.94 -8.79
C VAL A 140 -27.44 -5.92 -7.72
N PHE A 141 -28.53 -6.13 -6.98
CA PHE A 141 -28.90 -5.24 -5.88
C PHE A 141 -27.84 -5.18 -4.76
N GLY A 142 -27.19 -6.31 -4.46
CA GLY A 142 -26.09 -6.36 -3.51
C GLY A 142 -24.90 -5.53 -3.96
N MET A 143 -24.48 -5.66 -5.22
CA MET A 143 -23.42 -4.82 -5.79
C MET A 143 -23.80 -3.33 -5.76
N LEU A 144 -25.03 -2.99 -6.14
CA LEU A 144 -25.51 -1.60 -6.10
C LEU A 144 -25.52 -1.05 -4.67
N TYR A 145 -26.00 -1.84 -3.69
CA TYR A 145 -26.03 -1.44 -2.29
C TYR A 145 -24.63 -1.27 -1.69
N GLY A 146 -23.68 -2.11 -2.11
CA GLY A 146 -22.30 -2.03 -1.64
C GLY A 146 -21.47 -0.93 -2.32
N GLY A 147 -21.99 -0.23 -3.33
CA GLY A 147 -21.34 0.96 -3.90
C GLY A 147 -20.93 0.89 -5.37
N LEU A 148 -21.42 -0.08 -6.17
CA LEU A 148 -21.01 -0.22 -7.57
C LEU A 148 -21.15 1.07 -8.41
N ILE A 149 -22.16 1.89 -8.13
CA ILE A 149 -22.38 3.14 -8.89
C ILE A 149 -21.32 4.18 -8.52
N GLU A 150 -20.99 4.27 -7.23
CA GLU A 150 -19.93 5.12 -6.71
C GLU A 150 -18.57 4.71 -7.27
N GLU A 151 -18.29 3.40 -7.32
CA GLU A 151 -17.06 2.83 -7.92
C GLU A 151 -16.88 3.23 -9.39
N LEU A 152 -17.96 3.23 -10.16
CA LEU A 152 -17.90 3.62 -11.57
C LEU A 152 -17.75 5.14 -11.77
N ARG A 153 -17.88 5.94 -10.70
CA ARG A 153 -17.93 7.40 -10.76
C ARG A 153 -16.70 8.06 -10.12
N THR A 154 -16.16 7.46 -9.08
CA THR A 154 -14.92 7.86 -8.40
C THR A 154 -13.82 6.85 -8.75
N ASP A 155 -12.55 7.23 -8.78
CA ASP A 155 -11.41 6.36 -9.16
C ASP A 155 -11.12 5.20 -8.15
N GLY A 156 -12.16 4.60 -7.58
CA GLY A 156 -12.18 3.27 -6.94
C GLY A 156 -11.69 3.16 -5.49
N LEU A 157 -11.02 4.18 -4.97
CA LEU A 157 -10.23 4.02 -3.74
C LEU A 157 -11.04 3.88 -2.45
N ASN A 158 -12.15 4.60 -2.29
CA ASN A 158 -12.88 4.64 -1.02
C ASN A 158 -14.08 3.69 -0.95
N VAL A 159 -14.49 3.12 -2.08
CA VAL A 159 -15.74 2.36 -2.18
C VAL A 159 -15.60 0.96 -1.60
N PHE A 160 -14.40 0.37 -1.68
CA PHE A 160 -14.12 -0.93 -1.07
C PHE A 160 -14.35 -0.89 0.45
N ASP A 161 -13.80 0.11 1.13
CA ASP A 161 -13.87 0.22 2.59
C ASP A 161 -15.32 0.44 3.04
N GLU A 162 -16.04 1.35 2.38
CA GLU A 162 -17.47 1.54 2.65
C GLU A 162 -18.29 0.26 2.39
N GLY A 163 -18.01 -0.44 1.29
CA GLY A 163 -18.67 -1.70 0.95
C GLY A 163 -18.39 -2.80 1.99
N LEU A 164 -17.16 -2.88 2.48
CA LEU A 164 -16.74 -3.81 3.52
C LEU A 164 -17.35 -3.47 4.89
N GLU A 165 -17.45 -2.19 5.25
CA GLU A 165 -18.13 -1.75 6.47
C GLU A 165 -19.62 -2.10 6.46
N ARG A 166 -20.30 -1.85 5.32
CA ARG A 166 -21.69 -2.26 5.10
C ARG A 166 -21.84 -3.78 5.22
N PHE A 167 -20.90 -4.53 4.64
CA PHE A 167 -20.87 -5.98 4.75
C PHE A 167 -20.65 -6.47 6.18
N ARG A 168 -19.67 -5.92 6.92
CA ARG A 168 -19.41 -6.25 8.33
C ARG A 168 -20.62 -5.96 9.21
N SER A 169 -21.26 -4.82 9.01
CA SER A 169 -22.49 -4.44 9.71
C SER A 169 -23.62 -5.44 9.46
N LEU A 170 -23.78 -5.88 8.22
CA LEU A 170 -24.77 -6.89 7.85
C LEU A 170 -24.45 -8.26 8.46
N VAL A 171 -23.18 -8.71 8.40
CA VAL A 171 -22.73 -9.96 9.04
C VAL A 171 -22.99 -9.91 10.54
N PHE A 172 -22.76 -8.77 11.19
CA PHE A 172 -23.07 -8.59 12.61
C PHE A 172 -24.56 -8.73 12.88
N ILE A 173 -25.42 -7.99 12.16
CA ILE A 173 -26.88 -8.02 12.37
C ILE A 173 -27.45 -9.42 12.12
N VAL A 174 -27.11 -10.02 10.98
CA VAL A 174 -27.57 -11.36 10.61
C VAL A 174 -27.01 -12.42 11.56
N GLY A 175 -25.74 -12.29 11.97
CA GLY A 175 -25.10 -13.19 12.91
C GLY A 175 -25.76 -13.15 14.29
N ILE A 176 -26.02 -11.96 14.84
CA ILE A 176 -26.73 -11.80 16.12
C ILE A 176 -28.13 -12.39 16.03
N TRP A 177 -28.85 -12.13 14.93
CA TRP A 177 -30.18 -12.68 14.74
C TRP A 177 -30.17 -14.21 14.65
N ALA A 178 -29.23 -14.80 13.90
CA ALA A 178 -29.05 -16.23 13.81
C ALA A 178 -28.73 -16.87 15.18
N ILE A 179 -27.86 -16.24 15.97
CA ILE A 179 -27.51 -16.69 17.32
C ILE A 179 -28.72 -16.61 18.24
N ALA A 180 -29.51 -15.53 18.16
CA ALA A 180 -30.73 -15.38 18.93
C ALA A 180 -31.73 -16.48 18.58
N GLU A 181 -31.99 -16.76 17.30
CA GLU A 181 -32.90 -17.84 16.89
C GLU A 181 -32.40 -19.24 17.26
N ALA A 182 -31.08 -19.46 17.24
CA ALA A 182 -30.50 -20.74 17.60
C ALA A 182 -30.60 -21.07 19.10
N LEU A 183 -30.71 -20.05 19.96
CA LEU A 183 -30.60 -20.17 21.42
C LEU A 183 -31.88 -19.82 22.16
N ILE A 184 -32.66 -18.88 21.62
CA ILE A 184 -33.95 -18.50 22.16
C ILE A 184 -34.96 -19.48 21.56
N ASP A 185 -35.16 -20.59 22.26
CA ASP A 185 -36.25 -21.54 22.01
C ASP A 185 -37.58 -20.91 22.48
N GLU A 186 -37.92 -19.77 21.91
CA GLU A 186 -39.25 -19.22 22.02
C GLU A 186 -39.94 -19.43 20.69
N ASN A 187 -40.70 -20.53 20.64
CA ASN A 187 -41.94 -20.60 19.88
C ASN A 187 -42.98 -19.61 20.44
N LEU A 188 -42.56 -18.36 20.69
CA LEU A 188 -43.44 -17.27 20.95
C LEU A 188 -44.10 -16.96 19.61
N ILE A 189 -45.42 -17.09 19.57
CA ILE A 189 -46.28 -16.71 18.45
C ILE A 189 -46.21 -17.82 17.38
N TRP A 190 -47.15 -18.75 17.26
CA TRP A 190 -48.57 -18.51 17.04
C TRP A 190 -49.41 -19.65 17.65
N THR A 191 -50.02 -19.43 18.81
CA THR A 191 -51.30 -20.12 19.06
C THR A 191 -52.33 -19.46 18.16
N ALA A 192 -52.47 -19.95 16.93
CA ALA A 192 -53.73 -19.78 16.23
C ALA A 192 -54.82 -20.28 17.18
N GLY A 193 -55.82 -19.44 17.46
CA GLY A 193 -57.02 -19.92 18.15
C GLY A 193 -57.58 -21.11 17.37
N ASP A 194 -58.38 -21.96 18.02
CA ASP A 194 -58.95 -23.18 17.42
C ASP A 194 -59.79 -22.97 16.13
N VAL A 195 -59.91 -21.72 15.65
CA VAL A 195 -60.71 -21.30 14.49
C VAL A 195 -59.80 -20.71 13.41
N PRO A 196 -59.88 -21.18 12.14
CA PRO A 196 -59.14 -20.59 11.03
C PRO A 196 -59.59 -19.14 10.86
N THR A 197 -58.64 -18.22 10.71
CA THR A 197 -58.95 -16.79 10.55
C THR A 197 -58.66 -16.37 9.11
N VAL A 198 -59.59 -15.65 8.48
CA VAL A 198 -59.39 -15.09 7.14
C VAL A 198 -58.92 -13.65 7.29
N VAL A 199 -57.70 -13.36 6.86
CA VAL A 199 -57.15 -12.00 6.82
C VAL A 199 -56.93 -11.65 5.35
N ALA A 200 -57.52 -10.53 4.90
CA ALA A 200 -57.42 -10.07 3.50
C ALA A 200 -57.82 -11.11 2.43
N GLY A 201 -58.77 -12.00 2.74
CA GLY A 201 -59.25 -13.04 1.81
C GLY A 201 -58.38 -14.30 1.74
N ILE A 202 -57.29 -14.36 2.52
CA ILE A 202 -56.43 -15.53 2.63
C ILE A 202 -56.81 -16.29 3.91
N ALA A 203 -57.12 -17.58 3.78
CA ALA A 203 -57.45 -18.44 4.90
C ALA A 203 -56.17 -18.87 5.63
N ILE A 204 -55.98 -18.39 6.86
CA ILE A 204 -54.88 -18.81 7.73
C ILE A 204 -55.37 -20.04 8.53
N PRO A 205 -54.72 -21.22 8.41
CA PRO A 205 -55.16 -22.44 9.08
C PRO A 205 -55.14 -22.30 10.62
N ALA A 206 -56.10 -22.94 11.28
CA ALA A 206 -56.35 -22.84 12.74
C ALA A 206 -55.28 -23.52 13.60
N LYS A 207 -54.49 -24.43 13.01
CA LYS A 207 -53.44 -25.19 13.69
C LYS A 207 -52.28 -25.34 12.72
N PHE A 208 -51.14 -24.77 13.07
CA PHE A 208 -49.88 -25.27 12.53
C PHE A 208 -49.68 -26.68 13.11
N PRO A 209 -49.33 -27.69 12.29
CA PRO A 209 -49.20 -29.07 12.75
C PRO A 209 -47.91 -29.22 13.57
N GLY A 210 -47.96 -28.84 14.85
CA GLY A 210 -46.84 -29.11 15.75
C GLY A 210 -47.05 -28.55 17.15
N LYS A 211 -47.01 -29.44 18.16
CA LYS A 211 -46.53 -29.05 19.48
C LYS A 211 -45.02 -29.16 19.40
N ILE A 212 -44.35 -28.03 19.63
CA ILE A 212 -42.92 -27.87 19.39
C ILE A 212 -42.12 -28.67 20.41
N ILE A 213 -41.01 -29.26 19.93
CA ILE A 213 -40.04 -30.03 20.69
C ILE A 213 -39.69 -29.26 21.97
N GLY A 214 -40.05 -29.80 23.14
CA GLY A 214 -39.43 -29.37 24.39
C GLY A 214 -38.04 -29.98 24.45
N LEU A 215 -37.05 -29.30 23.90
CA LEU A 215 -35.66 -29.56 24.25
C LEU A 215 -35.41 -28.76 25.53
N GLU A 216 -35.43 -29.44 26.67
CA GLU A 216 -34.75 -28.94 27.86
C GLU A 216 -33.26 -28.81 27.50
N PHE A 217 -32.85 -27.66 26.98
CA PHE A 217 -31.44 -27.36 26.88
C PHE A 217 -30.91 -27.24 28.30
N ASP A 218 -29.94 -28.09 28.62
CA ASP A 218 -29.10 -27.88 29.79
C ASP A 218 -28.58 -26.44 29.72
N PRO A 219 -28.86 -25.58 30.72
CA PRO A 219 -28.40 -24.19 30.75
C PRO A 219 -26.89 -24.04 30.51
N ILE A 220 -26.12 -25.08 30.82
CA ILE A 220 -24.69 -25.13 30.56
C ILE A 220 -24.41 -25.29 29.07
N VAL A 221 -25.17 -26.13 28.35
CA VAL A 221 -25.01 -26.35 26.91
C VAL A 221 -25.41 -25.11 26.11
N SER A 222 -26.50 -24.42 26.49
CA SER A 222 -26.91 -23.17 25.82
C SER A 222 -25.91 -22.03 26.07
N LEU A 223 -25.35 -21.94 27.28
CA LEU A 223 -24.30 -20.97 27.58
C LEU A 223 -23.01 -21.25 26.79
N VAL A 224 -22.58 -22.52 26.69
CA VAL A 224 -21.40 -22.90 25.89
C VAL A 224 -21.64 -22.61 24.40
N ALA A 225 -22.81 -22.95 23.86
CA ALA A 225 -23.16 -22.65 22.47
C ALA A 225 -23.17 -21.13 22.21
N PHE A 226 -23.73 -20.34 23.13
CA PHE A 226 -23.68 -18.88 23.06
C PHE A 226 -22.25 -18.35 22.97
N VAL A 227 -21.37 -18.79 23.88
CA VAL A 227 -19.97 -18.36 23.90
C VAL A 227 -19.25 -18.75 22.60
N VAL A 228 -19.48 -19.95 22.09
CA VAL A 228 -18.88 -20.43 20.83
C VAL A 228 -19.38 -19.60 19.64
N PHE A 229 -20.69 -19.39 19.52
CA PHE A 229 -21.25 -18.66 18.38
C PHE A 229 -20.90 -17.17 18.42
N MET A 230 -21.01 -16.52 19.59
CA MET A 230 -20.61 -15.13 19.76
C MET A 230 -19.12 -14.93 19.56
N GLY A 231 -18.30 -15.85 20.09
CA GLY A 231 -16.85 -15.84 19.87
C GLY A 231 -16.50 -15.95 18.39
N ALA A 232 -17.16 -16.86 17.66
CA ALA A 232 -16.99 -16.99 16.21
C ALA A 232 -17.45 -15.74 15.44
N LEU A 233 -18.57 -15.12 15.84
CA LEU A 233 -19.06 -13.88 15.22
C LEU A 233 -18.10 -12.72 15.41
N LEU A 234 -17.70 -12.45 16.65
CA LEU A 234 -16.79 -11.34 16.97
C LEU A 234 -15.42 -11.57 16.31
N TRP A 235 -14.93 -12.82 16.31
CA TRP A 235 -13.67 -13.14 15.65
C TRP A 235 -13.77 -13.00 14.12
N LEU A 236 -14.89 -13.37 13.51
CA LEU A 236 -15.12 -13.13 12.08
C LEU A 236 -15.13 -11.62 11.77
N LEU A 237 -15.78 -10.80 12.59
CA LEU A 237 -15.84 -9.34 12.39
C LEU A 237 -14.48 -8.65 12.56
N GLU A 238 -13.66 -9.15 13.48
CA GLU A 238 -12.26 -8.74 13.65
C GLU A 238 -11.44 -9.13 12.41
N LEU A 239 -11.58 -10.37 11.91
CA LEU A 239 -10.87 -10.84 10.72
C LEU A 239 -11.26 -10.05 9.49
N LEU A 240 -12.55 -9.79 9.28
CA LEU A 240 -13.04 -8.95 8.19
C LEU A 240 -12.58 -7.50 8.34
N GLY A 241 -12.46 -6.97 9.57
CA GLY A 241 -11.91 -5.64 9.81
C GLY A 241 -10.43 -5.55 9.40
N LYS A 242 -9.62 -6.50 9.87
CA LYS A 242 -8.20 -6.60 9.47
C LYS A 242 -8.02 -6.82 7.98
N PHE A 243 -8.98 -7.47 7.32
CA PHE A 243 -8.96 -7.64 5.87
C PHE A 243 -9.21 -6.31 5.13
N GLY A 244 -9.94 -5.38 5.74
CA GLY A 244 -10.17 -4.02 5.26
C GLY A 244 -8.99 -3.09 5.48
N ASP A 245 -8.49 -3.03 6.72
CA ASP A 245 -7.43 -2.12 7.20
C ASP A 245 -6.04 -2.38 6.57
N HIS A 246 -5.92 -3.23 5.55
CA HIS A 246 -4.64 -3.52 4.89
C HIS A 246 -4.27 -2.53 3.78
N ASP A 247 -4.75 -1.29 3.89
CA ASP A 247 -4.20 -0.14 3.20
C ASP A 247 -2.90 0.26 3.91
N LEU A 248 -1.85 -0.54 3.68
CA LEU A 248 -0.49 -0.17 4.08
C LEU A 248 0.02 0.83 3.04
N ASP A 249 -0.53 2.05 3.09
CA ASP A 249 0.13 3.22 2.52
C ASP A 249 1.49 3.31 3.20
N LYS A 250 2.56 3.17 2.42
CA LYS A 250 3.92 3.31 2.91
C LYS A 250 4.45 4.67 2.50
N SER A 251 4.75 5.53 3.47
CA SER A 251 5.31 6.85 3.25
C SER A 251 6.84 6.77 3.30
N VAL A 252 7.50 7.16 2.21
CA VAL A 252 8.95 7.21 2.11
C VAL A 252 9.36 8.66 1.92
N LEU A 253 10.12 9.21 2.86
CA LEU A 253 10.64 10.57 2.75
C LEU A 253 12.11 10.52 2.36
N ILE A 254 12.46 11.18 1.26
CA ILE A 254 13.85 11.34 0.83
C ILE A 254 14.34 12.71 1.32
N LEU A 255 15.46 12.70 2.04
CA LEU A 255 16.11 13.89 2.61
C LEU A 255 17.57 13.91 2.21
N GLY A 256 18.10 15.09 1.89
CA GLY A 256 19.43 15.23 1.33
C GLY A 256 19.89 16.68 1.36
N PRO A 257 21.21 16.92 1.48
CA PRO A 257 21.73 18.27 1.39
C PRO A 257 21.39 18.94 0.05
N ASP A 258 21.68 20.24 -0.02
CA ASP A 258 21.55 20.97 -1.28
C ASP A 258 22.39 20.29 -2.37
N ARG A 259 21.90 20.30 -3.61
CA ARG A 259 22.61 19.75 -4.78
C ARG A 259 23.12 18.32 -4.57
N ALA A 260 22.40 17.53 -3.76
CA ALA A 260 22.65 16.11 -3.57
C ALA A 260 22.06 15.26 -4.70
N GLY A 261 21.34 15.87 -5.66
CA GLY A 261 20.67 15.15 -6.75
C GLY A 261 19.27 14.63 -6.40
N LYS A 262 18.57 15.26 -5.43
CA LYS A 262 17.18 14.90 -5.05
C LYS A 262 16.22 15.07 -6.24
N THR A 263 16.22 16.25 -6.83
CA THR A 263 15.41 16.67 -7.99
C THR A 263 15.61 15.72 -9.17
N TRP A 264 16.88 15.46 -9.51
CA TRP A 264 17.29 14.54 -10.56
C TRP A 264 16.88 13.09 -10.28
N PHE A 265 17.01 12.63 -9.04
CA PHE A 265 16.56 11.30 -8.63
C PHE A 265 15.05 11.16 -8.76
N MET A 266 14.27 12.13 -8.28
CA MET A 266 12.81 12.09 -8.35
C MET A 266 12.31 12.17 -9.79
N GLY A 267 12.79 13.15 -10.57
CA GLY A 267 12.41 13.33 -11.97
C GLY A 267 12.79 12.11 -12.82
N GLY A 268 14.01 11.61 -12.63
CA GLY A 268 14.50 10.39 -13.25
C GLY A 268 13.68 9.15 -12.92
N THR A 269 13.30 9.01 -11.65
CA THR A 269 12.45 7.90 -11.18
C THR A 269 11.07 7.99 -11.79
N ALA A 270 10.42 9.16 -11.75
CA ALA A 270 9.12 9.38 -12.36
C ALA A 270 9.12 9.09 -13.86
N TYR A 271 10.16 9.54 -14.58
CA TYR A 271 10.36 9.24 -16.00
C TYR A 271 10.48 7.73 -16.24
N CYS A 272 11.37 7.06 -15.49
CA CYS A 272 11.62 5.63 -15.61
C CYS A 272 10.37 4.79 -15.35
N LEU A 273 9.60 5.13 -14.31
CA LEU A 273 8.39 4.40 -13.95
C LEU A 273 7.27 4.60 -14.99
N MET A 274 7.07 5.83 -15.48
CA MET A 274 6.04 6.11 -16.48
C MET A 274 6.35 5.48 -17.82
N ASP A 275 7.59 5.57 -18.27
CA ASP A 275 7.98 5.00 -19.55
C ASP A 275 7.87 3.46 -19.53
N GLN A 276 8.19 2.81 -18.40
CA GLN A 276 7.90 1.38 -18.23
C GLN A 276 6.41 1.05 -18.22
N ALA A 277 5.57 1.87 -17.59
CA ALA A 277 4.12 1.69 -17.62
C ALA A 277 3.58 1.73 -19.06
N ILE A 278 4.19 2.55 -19.92
CA ILE A 278 3.84 2.68 -21.34
C ILE A 278 4.38 1.50 -22.16
N GLN A 279 5.60 1.02 -21.86
CA GLN A 279 6.31 0.03 -22.66
C GLN A 279 6.08 -1.45 -22.26
N GLY A 280 5.68 -1.74 -21.02
CA GLY A 280 5.67 -3.10 -20.47
C GLY A 280 4.51 -3.45 -19.54
N ASN A 281 4.16 -4.74 -19.50
CA ASN A 281 3.09 -5.40 -18.71
C ASN A 281 3.11 -5.20 -17.18
N GLN A 282 3.87 -4.25 -16.62
CA GLN A 282 3.94 -4.01 -15.18
C GLN A 282 2.91 -2.98 -14.74
N THR A 283 2.20 -3.28 -13.66
CA THR A 283 1.15 -2.45 -13.04
C THR A 283 1.71 -1.29 -12.21
N VAL A 284 2.88 -0.77 -12.57
CA VAL A 284 3.40 0.42 -11.93
C VAL A 284 2.70 1.59 -12.61
N ASP A 285 1.67 2.11 -11.95
CA ASP A 285 0.95 3.31 -12.38
C ASP A 285 1.45 4.46 -11.49
N PRO A 286 2.56 5.11 -11.88
CA PRO A 286 3.10 6.20 -11.09
C PRO A 286 2.18 7.43 -11.20
N ASP A 287 1.81 7.98 -10.06
CA ASP A 287 0.99 9.19 -9.94
C ASP A 287 1.87 10.32 -9.34
N PRO A 288 2.66 11.03 -10.18
CA PRO A 288 3.44 12.18 -9.78
C PRO A 288 2.53 13.41 -9.61
N ASN A 289 2.87 14.27 -8.65
CA ASN A 289 2.20 15.56 -8.51
C ASN A 289 2.69 16.56 -9.58
N ASP A 290 1.94 17.65 -9.79
CA ASP A 290 2.21 18.62 -10.88
C ASP A 290 3.69 19.09 -10.96
N PRO A 291 4.36 19.52 -9.87
CA PRO A 291 5.75 19.97 -9.96
C PRO A 291 6.70 18.87 -10.46
N LEU A 292 6.47 17.63 -10.04
CA LEU A 292 7.27 16.50 -10.48
C LEU A 292 6.95 16.10 -11.92
N ASP A 293 5.70 16.29 -12.36
CA ASP A 293 5.31 16.03 -13.75
C ASP A 293 5.97 17.02 -14.73
N ASP A 294 6.16 18.27 -14.31
CA ASP A 294 6.90 19.28 -15.08
C ASP A 294 8.37 18.87 -15.26
N ILE A 295 9.03 18.46 -14.17
CA ILE A 295 10.42 17.94 -14.20
C ILE A 295 10.51 16.69 -15.08
N ARG A 296 9.60 15.74 -14.89
CA ARG A 296 9.54 14.53 -15.71
C ARG A 296 9.38 14.86 -17.19
N SER A 297 8.61 15.89 -17.51
CA SER A 297 8.40 16.33 -18.88
C SER A 297 9.68 16.88 -19.51
N ALA A 298 10.58 17.50 -18.74
CA ALA A 298 11.91 17.90 -19.21
C ALA A 298 12.77 16.67 -19.57
N PHE A 299 12.77 15.64 -18.73
CA PHE A 299 13.42 14.35 -19.04
C PHE A 299 12.84 13.73 -20.33
N ALA A 300 11.52 13.67 -20.46
CA ALA A 300 10.87 13.08 -21.64
C ALA A 300 11.18 13.84 -22.94
N GLN A 301 11.52 15.13 -22.85
CA GLN A 301 11.86 15.99 -23.99
C GLN A 301 13.37 16.07 -24.27
N ASP A 302 14.23 15.40 -23.48
CA ASP A 302 15.69 15.55 -23.54
C ASP A 302 16.15 17.01 -23.31
N ASP A 303 15.35 17.79 -22.58
CA ASP A 303 15.55 19.22 -22.29
C ASP A 303 16.22 19.39 -20.92
N PHE A 304 17.51 19.06 -20.85
CA PHE A 304 18.28 19.11 -19.60
C PHE A 304 18.87 20.49 -19.28
N ASP A 305 18.70 21.45 -20.19
CA ASP A 305 19.00 22.88 -19.96
C ASP A 305 17.74 23.62 -19.42
N ASN A 306 16.73 22.88 -18.94
CA ASN A 306 15.49 23.45 -18.44
C ASN A 306 15.69 24.07 -17.04
N GLU A 307 15.22 25.30 -16.86
CA GLU A 307 15.30 26.06 -15.60
C GLU A 307 14.74 25.27 -14.39
N LEU A 308 13.79 24.35 -14.59
CA LEU A 308 13.21 23.50 -13.53
C LEU A 308 14.16 22.42 -12.99
N LEU A 309 15.26 22.15 -13.70
CA LEU A 309 16.30 21.20 -13.27
C LEU A 309 17.49 21.89 -12.60
N GLU A 310 17.51 23.22 -12.64
CA GLU A 310 18.52 24.02 -11.97
C GLU A 310 18.32 23.99 -10.45
N PRO A 311 19.39 24.14 -9.65
CA PRO A 311 19.26 24.22 -8.20
C PRO A 311 18.42 25.43 -7.78
N ASN A 312 17.38 25.20 -6.98
CA ASN A 312 16.53 26.28 -6.44
C ASN A 312 17.36 27.37 -5.75
N GLU A 313 17.02 28.63 -6.01
CA GLU A 313 17.61 29.76 -5.28
C GLU A 313 17.02 29.85 -3.85
N GLY A 314 17.77 30.47 -2.92
CA GLY A 314 17.68 30.25 -1.47
C GLY A 314 16.35 30.44 -0.73
N SER A 315 15.24 30.79 -1.38
CA SER A 315 13.90 30.83 -0.77
C SER A 315 12.85 30.02 -1.52
N GLU A 316 13.22 29.35 -2.62
CA GLU A 316 12.29 28.56 -3.41
C GLU A 316 12.29 27.10 -2.91
N HIS A 317 11.09 26.59 -2.69
CA HIS A 317 10.87 25.26 -2.17
C HIS A 317 9.89 24.52 -3.07
N ASP A 318 10.27 23.32 -3.49
CA ASP A 318 9.39 22.46 -4.26
C ASP A 318 9.06 21.18 -3.50
N PHE A 319 7.83 20.75 -3.66
CA PHE A 319 7.30 19.56 -3.01
C PHE A 319 7.10 18.50 -4.08
N PHE A 320 7.98 17.50 -4.12
CA PHE A 320 7.88 16.42 -5.11
C PHE A 320 7.30 15.17 -4.47
N ARG A 321 6.27 14.62 -5.10
CA ARG A 321 5.63 13.39 -4.69
C ARG A 321 5.38 12.54 -5.92
N PHE A 322 5.65 11.25 -5.82
CA PHE A 322 5.00 10.28 -6.67
C PHE A 322 4.48 9.12 -5.83
N GLN A 323 3.39 8.52 -6.29
CA GLN A 323 2.89 7.28 -5.72
C GLN A 323 3.04 6.18 -6.74
N PHE A 324 3.29 4.96 -6.29
CA PHE A 324 3.21 3.80 -7.15
C PHE A 324 2.72 2.59 -6.36
N ARG A 325 2.20 1.60 -7.09
CA ARG A 325 1.72 0.35 -6.52
C ARG A 325 2.85 -0.67 -6.49
N HIS A 326 3.09 -1.28 -5.33
CA HIS A 326 4.05 -2.36 -5.17
C HIS A 326 3.40 -3.58 -4.51
N GLY A 327 3.92 -4.77 -4.79
CA GLY A 327 3.45 -6.03 -4.18
C GLY A 327 2.49 -6.82 -5.07
N LEU A 328 2.53 -8.15 -4.96
CA LEU A 328 1.72 -9.06 -5.76
C LEU A 328 0.38 -9.39 -5.08
N ILE A 329 0.39 -9.71 -3.78
CA ILE A 329 -0.81 -10.16 -3.05
C ILE A 329 -1.36 -9.06 -2.13
N LYS A 330 -0.46 -8.41 -1.39
CA LYS A 330 -0.75 -7.19 -0.64
C LYS A 330 -0.18 -6.02 -1.44
N ARG A 331 -1.01 -5.49 -2.34
CA ARG A 331 -0.64 -4.29 -3.08
C ARG A 331 -0.59 -3.13 -2.10
N GLN A 332 0.61 -2.65 -1.82
CA GLN A 332 0.86 -1.45 -1.03
C GLN A 332 0.98 -0.26 -1.98
N ARG A 333 0.42 0.87 -1.57
CA ARG A 333 0.70 2.14 -2.22
C ARG A 333 1.91 2.75 -1.54
N VAL A 334 3.01 2.84 -2.28
CA VAL A 334 4.21 3.51 -1.79
C VAL A 334 4.15 4.96 -2.25
N THR A 335 4.10 5.88 -1.30
CA THR A 335 4.18 7.31 -1.55
C THR A 335 5.60 7.77 -1.27
N VAL A 336 6.33 8.13 -2.32
CA VAL A 336 7.67 8.71 -2.18
C VAL A 336 7.55 10.22 -2.22
N LYS A 337 8.07 10.86 -1.18
CA LYS A 337 8.03 12.31 -0.97
C LYS A 337 9.47 12.82 -0.87
N THR A 338 9.74 13.99 -1.42
CA THR A 338 10.90 14.79 -1.05
C THR A 338 10.50 16.25 -1.06
N VAL A 339 11.16 17.03 -0.21
CA VAL A 339 11.11 18.48 -0.31
C VAL A 339 12.44 18.90 -0.93
N ASP A 340 12.37 19.72 -1.96
CA ASP A 340 13.53 20.41 -2.49
C ASP A 340 13.67 21.74 -1.78
N TYR A 341 14.77 21.87 -1.05
CA TYR A 341 15.03 22.99 -0.18
C TYR A 341 16.54 23.29 -0.19
N PRO A 342 16.93 24.54 0.11
CA PRO A 342 18.31 24.91 0.38
C PRO A 342 18.85 24.12 1.58
N GLY A 343 19.93 23.37 1.38
CA GLY A 343 20.49 22.44 2.37
C GLY A 343 20.91 23.04 3.72
N GLU A 344 20.88 24.36 3.87
CA GLU A 344 21.07 25.05 5.14
C GLU A 344 20.02 24.67 6.19
N HIS A 345 18.78 24.36 5.78
CA HIS A 345 17.68 24.00 6.69
C HIS A 345 17.88 22.66 7.40
N LEU A 346 18.63 21.72 6.81
CA LEU A 346 18.93 20.44 7.47
C LEU A 346 19.74 20.60 8.75
N LYS A 347 20.51 21.68 8.88
CA LYS A 347 21.44 21.86 10.00
C LYS A 347 20.75 22.14 11.33
N GLN A 348 19.50 22.56 11.28
CA GLN A 348 18.75 23.07 12.43
C GLN A 348 17.49 22.24 12.70
N ILE A 349 17.39 21.03 12.14
CA ILE A 349 16.22 20.16 12.30
C ILE A 349 15.81 20.13 13.77
N GLU A 350 14.57 20.52 14.00
CA GLU A 350 14.00 20.54 15.34
C GLU A 350 13.81 19.09 15.77
N THR A 351 14.41 18.73 16.90
CA THR A 351 14.39 17.36 17.42
C THR A 351 13.24 17.16 18.39
N ASP A 352 12.73 18.23 19.01
CA ASP A 352 11.52 18.19 19.81
C ASP A 352 10.30 18.33 18.89
N ILE A 353 9.58 17.23 18.72
CA ILE A 353 8.44 17.17 17.80
C ILE A 353 7.30 18.11 18.22
N ASP A 354 7.10 18.35 19.52
CA ASP A 354 6.06 19.24 20.00
C ASP A 354 6.42 20.69 19.66
N ASP A 355 7.69 21.07 19.83
CA ASP A 355 8.19 22.39 19.43
C ASP A 355 8.19 22.57 17.90
N ALA A 356 8.47 21.51 17.14
CA ALA A 356 8.37 21.52 15.68
C ALA A 356 6.93 21.77 15.22
N TRP A 357 5.96 21.09 15.84
CA TRP A 357 4.54 21.33 15.57
C TRP A 357 4.13 22.74 15.94
N ASP A 358 4.50 23.22 17.13
CA ASP A 358 4.12 24.54 17.59
C ASP A 358 4.74 25.63 16.69
N THR A 359 6.01 25.48 16.27
CA THR A 359 6.68 26.39 15.33
C THR A 359 6.07 26.37 13.94
N PHE A 360 5.71 25.18 13.43
CA PHE A 360 5.05 25.05 12.14
C PHE A 360 3.64 25.66 12.17
N LEU A 361 2.88 25.42 13.24
CA LEU A 361 1.48 25.84 13.40
C LEU A 361 1.30 27.31 13.84
N ASP A 362 2.30 27.96 14.47
CA ASP A 362 2.21 29.35 14.96
C ASP A 362 1.78 30.36 13.88
N LYS A 363 2.00 30.06 12.60
CA LYS A 363 1.57 30.91 11.47
C LYS A 363 0.46 30.30 10.62
N TRP A 364 0.00 29.10 10.97
CA TRP A 364 -0.94 28.28 10.21
C TRP A 364 -2.19 28.03 11.07
N ASP A 365 -2.85 29.14 11.49
CA ASP A 365 -3.98 29.23 12.43
C ASP A 365 -5.15 28.24 12.19
N ASP A 366 -5.26 27.63 11.01
CA ASP A 366 -6.37 26.76 10.61
C ASP A 366 -6.16 25.25 10.87
N TYR A 367 -4.99 24.82 11.36
CA TYR A 367 -4.69 23.39 11.59
C TYR A 367 -4.82 23.02 13.09
N GLU A 368 -6.05 22.82 13.56
CA GLU A 368 -6.31 22.38 14.94
C GLU A 368 -5.91 20.90 15.20
N ASP A 369 -5.80 20.08 14.15
CA ASP A 369 -5.75 18.61 14.29
C ASP A 369 -4.34 17.98 14.23
N ARG A 370 -3.24 18.76 14.29
CA ARG A 370 -1.84 18.26 14.16
C ARG A 370 -1.68 17.21 13.06
N LYS A 371 -2.38 17.41 11.94
CA LYS A 371 -2.34 16.54 10.78
C LYS A 371 -1.33 17.08 9.79
N VAL A 372 -0.44 16.22 9.29
CA VAL A 372 0.53 16.59 8.26
C VAL A 372 -0.21 17.03 7.01
N PRO A 373 0.00 18.27 6.52
CA PRO A 373 -0.64 18.74 5.29
C PRO A 373 -0.19 17.91 4.09
N THR A 374 -1.06 17.80 3.09
CA THR A 374 -0.68 17.22 1.79
C THR A 374 0.31 18.14 1.07
N PHE A 375 1.09 17.61 0.12
CA PHE A 375 2.07 18.42 -0.61
C PHE A 375 1.39 19.51 -1.47
N GLU A 376 0.17 19.24 -1.93
CA GLU A 376 -0.67 20.18 -2.65
C GLU A 376 -1.13 21.33 -1.73
N GLU A 377 -1.51 21.02 -0.48
CA GLU A 377 -1.82 22.03 0.53
C GLU A 377 -0.57 22.85 0.90
N LEU A 378 0.58 22.21 1.10
CA LEU A 378 1.86 22.89 1.40
C LEU A 378 2.22 23.87 0.29
N ARG A 379 2.12 23.45 -0.97
CA ARG A 379 2.41 24.29 -2.15
C ARG A 379 1.45 25.47 -2.26
N GLU A 380 0.15 25.25 -2.06
CA GLU A 380 -0.82 26.33 -2.12
C GLU A 380 -0.58 27.36 -1.01
N LYS A 381 -0.22 26.91 0.19
CA LYS A 381 0.12 27.80 1.30
C LYS A 381 1.42 28.55 1.09
N ASP A 382 2.46 27.88 0.59
CA ASP A 382 3.74 28.50 0.27
C ASP A 382 3.56 29.64 -0.75
N ARG A 383 2.74 29.42 -1.78
CA ARG A 383 2.37 30.48 -2.73
C ARG A 383 1.64 31.67 -2.12
N GLN A 384 0.86 31.46 -1.06
CA GLN A 384 0.06 32.50 -0.42
C GLN A 384 0.86 33.33 0.58
N ASN A 385 1.64 32.67 1.44
CA ASN A 385 2.27 33.29 2.61
C ASN A 385 3.80 33.11 2.67
N GLY A 386 4.37 32.22 1.85
CA GLY A 386 5.74 31.74 1.99
C GLY A 386 5.92 30.80 3.18
N ILE A 387 6.85 29.86 3.07
CA ILE A 387 7.35 29.05 4.19
C ILE A 387 8.68 29.64 4.62
N ASP A 388 8.75 30.18 5.84
CA ASP A 388 10.00 30.72 6.37
C ASP A 388 11.03 29.60 6.66
N PRO A 389 12.35 29.89 6.66
CA PRO A 389 13.41 28.94 6.99
C PRO A 389 13.18 28.08 8.25
N ASP A 390 12.71 28.71 9.33
CA ASP A 390 12.45 28.04 10.60
C ASP A 390 11.24 27.08 10.50
N GLN A 391 10.24 27.44 9.70
CA GLN A 391 9.07 26.61 9.43
C GLN A 391 9.43 25.44 8.51
N MET A 392 10.30 25.65 7.53
CA MET A 392 10.79 24.57 6.67
C MET A 392 11.50 23.52 7.51
N THR A 393 12.36 23.95 8.42
CA THR A 393 13.10 23.07 9.32
C THR A 393 12.17 22.24 10.20
N SER A 394 11.14 22.89 10.77
CA SER A 394 10.09 22.21 11.55
C SER A 394 9.25 21.25 10.70
N LEU A 395 8.91 21.64 9.47
CA LEU A 395 8.17 20.82 8.52
C LEU A 395 8.96 19.56 8.14
N LEU A 396 10.28 19.67 7.92
CA LEU A 396 11.12 18.50 7.64
C LEU A 396 11.13 17.51 8.81
N SER A 397 11.18 17.99 10.05
CA SER A 397 11.05 17.14 11.25
C SER A 397 9.70 16.42 11.30
N ILE A 398 8.61 17.16 11.06
CA ILE A 398 7.24 16.61 11.04
C ILE A 398 7.10 15.54 9.93
N LEU A 399 7.59 15.84 8.72
CA LEU A 399 7.56 14.90 7.60
C LEU A 399 8.40 13.65 7.89
N ALA A 400 9.58 13.81 8.50
CA ALA A 400 10.44 12.69 8.84
C ALA A 400 9.81 11.78 9.92
N MET A 401 9.08 12.39 10.86
CA MET A 401 8.33 11.67 11.89
C MET A 401 7.11 10.94 11.31
N ASP A 402 6.42 11.52 10.32
CA ASP A 402 5.28 10.89 9.62
C ASP A 402 5.70 9.77 8.66
N ALA A 403 6.93 9.81 8.15
CA ALA A 403 7.44 8.80 7.23
C ALA A 403 7.64 7.43 7.91
N ASP A 404 7.30 6.35 7.19
CA ASP A 404 7.61 4.98 7.59
C ASP A 404 9.07 4.63 7.30
N THR A 405 9.64 5.23 6.26
CA THR A 405 11.03 5.00 5.85
C THR A 405 11.70 6.30 5.42
N LEU A 406 12.94 6.50 5.87
CA LEU A 406 13.78 7.64 5.48
C LEU A 406 14.83 7.21 4.44
N GLY A 407 14.79 7.86 3.27
CA GLY A 407 15.84 7.77 2.26
C GLY A 407 16.83 8.93 2.42
N LEU A 408 18.04 8.66 2.88
CA LEU A 408 19.04 9.69 3.15
C LEU A 408 20.02 9.80 1.98
N VAL A 409 20.02 10.94 1.29
CA VAL A 409 20.84 11.13 0.10
C VAL A 409 22.29 11.39 0.50
N LEU A 410 23.18 10.53 -0.01
CA LEU A 410 24.62 10.67 0.11
C LEU A 410 25.20 11.02 -1.27
N PRO A 411 25.60 12.29 -1.51
CA PRO A 411 26.26 12.65 -2.75
C PRO A 411 27.67 12.06 -2.77
N MET A 412 27.93 11.16 -3.72
CA MET A 412 29.15 10.35 -3.77
C MET A 412 30.42 11.12 -4.14
N ASP A 413 30.28 12.25 -4.79
CA ASP A 413 31.38 13.17 -5.06
C ASP A 413 31.99 13.77 -3.78
N GLU A 414 31.28 13.86 -2.65
CA GLU A 414 31.87 14.21 -1.34
C GLU A 414 32.92 13.19 -0.89
N PHE A 415 32.78 11.94 -1.33
CA PHE A 415 33.64 10.82 -0.92
C PHE A 415 34.81 10.58 -1.87
N ALA A 416 34.92 11.39 -2.93
CA ALA A 416 35.91 11.24 -3.99
C ALA A 416 37.11 12.21 -3.87
N GLU A 417 37.38 12.76 -2.68
CA GLU A 417 38.45 13.76 -2.49
C GLU A 417 39.85 13.21 -2.79
N GLU A 418 40.04 11.91 -2.61
CA GLU A 418 41.35 11.26 -2.81
C GLU A 418 41.57 10.71 -4.19
N LEU A 419 40.54 10.67 -5.03
CA LEU A 419 40.67 10.11 -6.36
C LEU A 419 41.55 11.02 -7.21
N ASP A 420 42.47 10.47 -7.97
CA ASP A 420 43.16 11.26 -9.00
C ASP A 420 42.31 11.37 -10.28
N ASP A 421 42.66 12.28 -11.21
CA ASP A 421 41.93 12.43 -12.47
C ASP A 421 41.96 11.14 -13.34
N ASN A 422 42.87 10.19 -13.10
CA ASN A 422 42.92 8.92 -13.83
C ASN A 422 41.98 7.87 -13.24
N GLU A 423 41.65 8.01 -11.95
CA GLU A 423 40.69 7.22 -11.18
C GLU A 423 39.26 7.72 -11.36
N LEU A 424 39.06 8.91 -11.91
CA LEU A 424 37.75 9.45 -12.28
C LEU A 424 37.30 8.97 -13.68
N PRO A 425 35.99 8.88 -13.93
CA PRO A 425 35.48 8.68 -15.28
C PRO A 425 35.94 9.79 -16.23
N GLU A 426 36.14 9.48 -17.52
CA GLU A 426 36.72 10.42 -18.53
C GLU A 426 35.97 11.76 -18.68
N TYR A 427 34.73 11.84 -18.22
CA TYR A 427 33.87 13.03 -18.30
C TYR A 427 33.85 13.86 -17.01
N LEU A 428 34.53 13.41 -15.95
CA LEU A 428 34.70 14.11 -14.68
C LEU A 428 36.18 14.40 -14.44
N ASP A 429 36.47 15.57 -13.90
CA ASP A 429 37.78 15.91 -13.36
C ASP A 429 37.65 16.43 -11.91
N GLN A 430 38.79 16.57 -11.22
CA GLN A 430 38.79 17.09 -9.85
C GLN A 430 38.20 18.51 -9.75
N SER A 431 38.30 19.34 -10.80
CA SER A 431 37.73 20.68 -10.77
C SER A 431 36.21 20.67 -10.79
N ASP A 432 35.59 19.71 -11.48
CA ASP A 432 34.15 19.47 -11.44
C ASP A 432 33.70 19.05 -10.04
N LEU A 433 34.40 18.10 -9.43
CA LEU A 433 34.08 17.63 -8.08
C LEU A 433 34.24 18.75 -7.06
N GLU A 434 35.31 19.55 -7.16
CA GLU A 434 35.51 20.72 -6.32
C GLU A 434 34.42 21.77 -6.52
N SER A 435 34.01 22.04 -7.77
CA SER A 435 32.92 22.97 -8.08
C SER A 435 31.61 22.52 -7.44
N ARG A 436 31.25 21.23 -7.59
CA ARG A 436 30.07 20.65 -6.96
C ARG A 436 30.12 20.77 -5.44
N ARG A 437 31.22 20.37 -4.81
CA ARG A 437 31.40 20.47 -3.35
C ARG A 437 31.34 21.92 -2.86
N GLN A 438 32.00 22.85 -3.53
CA GLN A 438 32.00 24.28 -3.16
C GLN A 438 30.61 24.90 -3.28
N SER A 439 29.81 24.41 -4.23
CA SER A 439 28.45 24.89 -4.41
C SER A 439 27.47 24.39 -3.35
N ARG A 440 27.84 23.34 -2.60
CA ARG A 440 27.05 22.87 -1.46
C ARG A 440 27.38 23.72 -0.24
N ALA A 441 26.35 24.27 0.38
CA ALA A 441 26.45 24.97 1.66
C ALA A 441 26.71 24.01 2.84
N VAL A 442 27.54 22.98 2.68
CA VAL A 442 27.97 22.09 3.76
C VAL A 442 29.26 22.67 4.36
N PRO A 443 29.26 23.11 5.63
CA PRO A 443 30.49 23.55 6.26
C PRO A 443 31.44 22.35 6.33
N ARG A 444 32.47 22.33 5.48
CA ARG A 444 33.65 21.51 5.78
C ARG A 444 34.09 21.91 7.18
N ARG A 445 34.29 20.93 8.06
CA ARG A 445 34.85 21.12 9.41
C ARG A 445 36.29 21.63 9.24
N THR A 446 36.44 22.88 8.86
CA THR A 446 37.71 23.50 8.43
C THR A 446 38.54 23.92 9.64
N ASN A 447 37.95 23.91 10.84
CA ASN A 447 38.66 24.12 12.10
C ASN A 447 38.10 23.18 13.17
N SER A 448 39.00 22.50 13.89
CA SER A 448 38.72 21.50 14.95
C SER A 448 37.91 22.00 16.15
N ASN A 449 37.44 23.25 16.15
CA ASN A 449 36.85 23.91 17.31
C ASN A 449 35.42 24.43 17.08
N GLU A 450 34.88 24.35 15.85
CA GLU A 450 33.47 24.63 15.60
C GLU A 450 32.71 23.31 15.50
N THR A 451 31.85 23.08 16.50
CA THR A 451 30.91 21.96 16.60
C THR A 451 29.75 22.13 15.62
N GLY A 452 30.07 22.31 14.34
CA GLY A 452 29.08 22.25 13.28
C GLY A 452 28.69 20.79 13.10
N ASN A 453 27.48 20.44 13.53
CA ASN A 453 26.89 19.14 13.33
C ASN A 453 26.81 18.88 11.81
N GLY A 454 27.56 17.89 11.31
CA GLY A 454 27.45 17.48 9.91
C GLY A 454 26.06 16.91 9.63
N PHE A 455 25.66 16.80 8.36
CA PHE A 455 24.36 16.23 7.99
C PHE A 455 24.13 14.80 8.52
N PHE A 456 25.20 14.06 8.85
CA PHE A 456 25.11 12.75 9.49
C PHE A 456 24.62 12.76 10.94
N GLU A 457 24.89 13.82 11.69
CA GLU A 457 24.40 13.93 13.08
C GLU A 457 22.89 14.18 13.08
N VAL A 458 22.43 15.04 12.17
CA VAL A 458 21.01 15.24 11.88
C VAL A 458 20.36 13.92 11.47
N TYR A 459 21.00 13.17 10.57
CA TYR A 459 20.49 11.85 10.17
C TYR A 459 20.43 10.87 11.33
N LYS A 460 21.40 10.91 12.24
CA LYS A 460 21.39 10.09 13.45
C LYS A 460 20.14 10.35 14.28
N GLU A 461 19.87 11.63 14.54
CA GLU A 461 18.74 12.07 15.36
C GLU A 461 17.41 11.67 14.72
N LEU A 462 17.28 11.83 13.39
CA LEU A 462 16.10 11.42 12.65
C LEU A 462 15.91 9.89 12.58
N CYS A 463 16.98 9.10 12.68
CA CYS A 463 16.94 7.65 12.43
C CYS A 463 16.82 6.78 13.69
N ASP A 464 16.87 7.34 14.90
CA ASP A 464 17.01 6.54 16.14
C ASP A 464 15.88 5.49 16.31
N ASP A 465 14.70 5.74 15.73
CA ASP A 465 13.54 4.82 15.75
C ASP A 465 12.90 4.57 14.37
N LYS A 466 13.58 4.91 13.27
CA LYS A 466 13.02 4.85 11.91
C LYS A 466 13.73 3.85 11.01
N ASP A 467 12.97 3.21 10.12
CA ASP A 467 13.57 2.45 9.03
C ASP A 467 14.23 3.43 8.07
N PHE A 468 15.48 3.18 7.67
CA PHE A 468 16.20 4.09 6.78
C PHE A 468 17.07 3.35 5.77
N PHE A 469 17.46 4.06 4.72
CA PHE A 469 18.47 3.64 3.76
C PHE A 469 19.23 4.85 3.24
N PHE A 470 20.45 4.63 2.77
CA PHE A 470 21.25 5.64 2.11
C PHE A 470 21.07 5.53 0.60
N LEU A 471 20.67 6.63 -0.02
CA LEU A 471 20.61 6.78 -1.47
C LEU A 471 21.90 7.43 -1.93
N ALA A 472 22.83 6.65 -2.49
CA ALA A 472 24.13 7.13 -2.91
C ALA A 472 24.04 7.70 -4.34
N THR A 473 23.73 8.99 -4.46
CA THR A 473 23.64 9.70 -5.75
C THR A 473 25.02 10.04 -6.30
N MET A 474 25.11 10.32 -7.60
CA MET A 474 26.40 10.61 -8.27
C MET A 474 27.41 9.47 -8.12
N SER A 475 26.91 8.24 -7.96
CA SER A 475 27.71 7.02 -7.80
C SER A 475 28.59 6.74 -9.03
N ASP A 476 28.31 7.39 -10.15
CA ASP A 476 29.10 7.29 -11.36
C ASP A 476 30.56 7.74 -11.17
N THR A 477 30.81 8.61 -10.18
CA THR A 477 32.15 9.03 -9.73
C THR A 477 33.08 7.85 -9.43
N PHE A 478 32.54 6.70 -8.99
CA PHE A 478 33.31 5.51 -8.62
C PHE A 478 33.33 4.41 -9.70
N LEU A 479 32.78 4.66 -10.91
CA LEU A 479 32.73 3.64 -11.96
C LEU A 479 34.11 3.22 -12.44
N GLN A 480 35.02 4.19 -12.55
CA GLN A 480 36.35 3.96 -13.07
C GLN A 480 37.19 3.17 -12.06
N THR A 481 37.20 3.55 -10.78
CA THR A 481 37.89 2.77 -9.74
C THR A 481 37.30 1.36 -9.58
N TYR A 482 35.98 1.22 -9.67
CA TYR A 482 35.34 -0.10 -9.64
C TYR A 482 35.77 -0.97 -10.83
N SER A 483 35.77 -0.40 -12.04
CA SER A 483 36.23 -1.08 -13.25
C SER A 483 37.69 -1.50 -13.17
N MET A 484 38.57 -0.66 -12.59
CA MET A 484 39.98 -1.00 -12.37
C MET A 484 40.15 -2.15 -11.35
N TYR A 485 39.33 -2.18 -10.30
CA TYR A 485 39.45 -3.16 -9.22
C TYR A 485 38.86 -4.53 -9.60
N GLU A 486 37.63 -4.56 -10.09
CA GLU A 486 36.91 -5.80 -10.41
C GLU A 486 37.13 -6.28 -11.86
N GLY A 487 37.59 -5.40 -12.77
CA GLY A 487 37.64 -5.69 -14.20
C GLY A 487 36.25 -5.87 -14.82
N LYS A 488 35.21 -5.33 -14.18
CA LYS A 488 33.80 -5.52 -14.52
C LYS A 488 33.04 -4.19 -14.48
N PHE A 489 31.92 -4.16 -15.20
CA PHE A 489 30.93 -3.08 -15.07
C PHE A 489 29.92 -3.39 -13.95
N PRO A 490 29.37 -2.38 -13.25
CA PRO A 490 28.37 -2.59 -12.19
C PRO A 490 27.16 -3.41 -12.63
N LYS A 491 26.82 -3.37 -13.92
CA LYS A 491 25.77 -4.17 -14.56
C LYS A 491 25.93 -5.68 -14.32
N THR A 492 27.15 -6.16 -14.08
CA THR A 492 27.42 -7.59 -13.84
C THR A 492 27.25 -8.01 -12.39
N SER A 493 27.39 -7.09 -11.44
CA SER A 493 27.24 -7.34 -10.00
C SER A 493 27.01 -6.02 -9.27
N TRP A 494 25.74 -5.72 -8.96
CA TRP A 494 25.38 -4.48 -8.27
C TRP A 494 25.79 -4.50 -6.80
N ASP A 495 25.79 -5.69 -6.18
CA ASP A 495 26.21 -5.85 -4.80
C ASP A 495 27.71 -5.63 -4.62
N ASP A 496 28.55 -6.07 -5.57
CA ASP A 496 29.99 -5.75 -5.55
C ASP A 496 30.23 -4.24 -5.73
N PHE A 497 29.45 -3.58 -6.60
CA PHE A 497 29.55 -2.12 -6.76
C PHE A 497 29.10 -1.36 -5.50
N ARG A 498 28.05 -1.86 -4.84
CA ARG A 498 27.58 -1.35 -3.56
C ARG A 498 28.64 -1.49 -2.46
N GLU A 499 29.30 -2.64 -2.38
CA GLU A 499 30.40 -2.90 -1.44
C GLU A 499 31.59 -1.99 -1.72
N HIS A 500 31.93 -1.78 -3.00
CA HIS A 500 32.98 -0.84 -3.42
C HIS A 500 32.71 0.58 -2.94
N ILE A 501 31.53 1.13 -3.21
CA ILE A 501 31.15 2.48 -2.74
C ILE A 501 31.15 2.57 -1.21
N TRP A 502 30.64 1.54 -0.54
CA TRP A 502 30.65 1.48 0.92
C TRP A 502 32.06 1.53 1.50
N GLY A 503 33.05 0.93 0.84
CA GLY A 503 34.47 1.02 1.21
C GLY A 503 34.96 2.47 1.31
N TYR A 504 34.64 3.32 0.32
CA TYR A 504 35.01 4.73 0.33
C TYR A 504 34.29 5.51 1.43
N VAL A 505 33.00 5.23 1.66
CA VAL A 505 32.23 5.86 2.74
C VAL A 505 32.84 5.51 4.11
N GLN A 506 33.21 4.25 4.33
CA GLN A 506 33.84 3.80 5.58
C GLN A 506 35.25 4.37 5.80
N ASP A 507 36.05 4.48 4.75
CA ASP A 507 37.44 4.94 4.90
C ASP A 507 37.51 6.43 5.24
N LEU A 508 36.52 7.22 4.79
CA LEU A 508 36.33 8.59 5.26
C LEU A 508 35.81 8.65 6.70
N SER A 509 34.92 7.73 7.11
CA SER A 509 34.40 7.70 8.48
C SER A 509 35.47 7.38 9.52
N LYS A 510 36.49 6.61 9.17
CA LYS A 510 37.62 6.29 10.06
C LYS A 510 38.57 7.47 10.33
N ARG A 511 38.46 8.59 9.60
CA ARG A 511 39.43 9.72 9.63
C ARG A 511 39.08 10.82 10.63
N ASP A 512 38.42 10.49 11.73
CA ASP A 512 37.99 11.43 12.80
C ASP A 512 36.99 12.53 12.35
N GLN A 513 36.55 12.55 11.09
CA GLN A 513 35.51 13.46 10.60
C GLN A 513 34.08 12.95 10.89
N PHE A 514 33.92 11.66 11.13
CA PHE A 514 32.68 11.06 11.61
C PHE A 514 32.80 10.85 13.12
N GLU A 515 32.02 11.57 13.92
CA GLU A 515 31.86 11.17 15.31
C GLU A 515 31.10 9.83 15.37
N PRO A 516 31.44 8.92 16.30
CA PRO A 516 30.95 7.53 16.33
C PRO A 516 29.48 7.39 16.75
N GLY A 517 28.68 8.44 16.58
CA GLY A 517 27.31 8.51 17.05
C GLY A 517 26.39 7.59 16.26
N VAL A 518 26.51 7.55 14.94
CA VAL A 518 25.85 6.50 14.14
C VAL A 518 26.76 5.29 14.24
N ASN A 519 26.52 4.42 15.22
CA ASN A 519 27.02 3.04 15.19
C ASN A 519 26.29 2.35 14.02
N LEU A 520 26.66 2.71 12.79
CA LEU A 520 26.40 1.95 11.58
C LEU A 520 27.19 0.67 11.79
N ASP A 521 26.55 -0.28 12.47
CA ASP A 521 27.07 -1.61 12.71
C ASP A 521 27.74 -2.10 11.42
N MET A 522 29.02 -2.45 11.47
CA MET A 522 29.91 -2.43 10.30
C MET A 522 29.58 -3.47 9.21
N GLU A 523 28.50 -4.23 9.37
CA GLU A 523 27.93 -5.17 8.40
C GLU A 523 26.85 -4.54 7.47
N ARG A 524 26.64 -3.21 7.54
CA ARG A 524 25.49 -2.49 6.98
C ARG A 524 25.59 -1.97 5.53
N HIS A 525 26.48 -2.49 4.67
CA HIS A 525 26.48 -2.15 3.23
C HIS A 525 25.11 -2.40 2.56
N LYS A 526 24.25 -3.26 3.14
CA LYS A 526 22.87 -3.50 2.68
C LYS A 526 21.97 -2.26 2.67
N TYR A 527 22.36 -1.20 3.36
CA TYR A 527 21.58 0.04 3.44
C TYR A 527 21.99 1.09 2.42
N ILE A 528 23.11 0.93 1.70
CA ILE A 528 23.48 1.87 0.64
C ILE A 528 22.96 1.40 -0.71
N TYR A 529 22.37 2.33 -1.45
CA TYR A 529 21.79 2.09 -2.77
C TYR A 529 22.42 3.09 -3.74
N PRO A 530 23.50 2.69 -4.42
CA PRO A 530 24.09 3.47 -5.49
C PRO A 530 23.04 3.80 -6.54
N VAL A 531 23.02 5.05 -7.02
CA VAL A 531 22.25 5.46 -8.18
C VAL A 531 23.02 6.49 -8.99
N TYR A 532 22.90 6.41 -10.31
CA TYR A 532 23.52 7.35 -11.23
C TYR A 532 22.90 7.32 -12.62
N PHE A 533 23.13 8.38 -13.40
CA PHE A 533 22.88 8.39 -14.83
C PHE A 533 24.18 8.17 -15.60
N GLU A 534 24.14 7.35 -16.64
CA GLU A 534 25.24 7.32 -17.62
C GLU A 534 25.18 8.60 -18.45
N PRO A 535 26.27 9.37 -18.61
CA PRO A 535 26.23 10.60 -19.40
C PRO A 535 26.15 10.31 -20.91
N ASP A 536 25.56 11.23 -21.67
CA ASP A 536 25.58 11.20 -23.13
C ASP A 536 27.01 11.41 -23.65
N LYS A 537 27.59 10.37 -24.27
CA LYS A 537 28.96 10.44 -24.80
C LYS A 537 29.16 11.49 -25.88
N SER A 538 28.11 11.87 -26.59
CA SER A 538 28.17 12.83 -27.70
C SER A 538 28.07 14.28 -27.22
N ASN A 539 27.30 14.50 -26.16
CA ASN A 539 27.14 15.80 -25.52
C ASN A 539 26.95 15.61 -24.00
N PRO A 540 28.04 15.38 -23.24
CA PRO A 540 27.93 14.94 -21.85
C PRO A 540 27.50 16.03 -20.89
N ARG A 541 27.40 17.29 -21.34
CA ARG A 541 27.13 18.43 -20.47
C ARG A 541 26.01 19.34 -20.97
N THR A 542 25.29 19.90 -20.01
CA THR A 542 24.37 21.04 -20.19
C THR A 542 25.16 22.33 -20.40
N GLN A 543 24.46 23.41 -20.71
CA GLN A 543 25.06 24.75 -20.85
C GLN A 543 25.72 25.24 -19.54
N ASP A 544 25.17 24.83 -18.40
CA ASP A 544 25.69 25.17 -17.07
C ASP A 544 26.74 24.18 -16.54
N GLY A 545 27.11 23.19 -17.36
CA GLY A 545 28.18 22.24 -17.06
C GLY A 545 27.75 21.00 -16.27
N GLU A 546 26.45 20.83 -16.01
CA GLU A 546 25.88 19.63 -15.40
C GLU A 546 25.88 18.45 -16.36
N LEU A 547 25.84 17.22 -15.84
CA LEU A 547 25.90 16.03 -16.69
C LEU A 547 24.56 15.78 -17.40
N LYS A 548 24.59 15.73 -18.73
CA LYS A 548 23.44 15.36 -19.54
C LYS A 548 23.28 13.83 -19.52
N PRO A 549 22.18 13.27 -18.99
CA PRO A 549 22.02 11.84 -18.85
C PRO A 549 21.62 11.22 -20.19
N LYS A 550 22.10 10.00 -20.43
CA LYS A 550 21.68 9.17 -21.55
C LYS A 550 20.42 8.40 -21.16
N LEU A 551 19.27 8.78 -21.71
CA LEU A 551 17.97 8.15 -21.42
C LEU A 551 17.69 6.85 -22.20
N ASP A 552 18.74 6.11 -22.54
CA ASP A 552 18.64 4.94 -23.41
C ASP A 552 18.30 3.66 -22.63
N TRP A 553 17.32 2.91 -23.14
CA TRP A 553 16.80 1.65 -22.60
C TRP A 553 17.38 0.41 -23.26
N ASP A 554 18.36 0.57 -24.17
CA ASP A 554 18.94 -0.51 -25.00
C ASP A 554 19.42 -1.77 -24.24
N ASP A 555 19.59 -1.69 -22.91
CA ASP A 555 20.11 -2.78 -22.07
C ASP A 555 19.08 -3.41 -21.10
N ASP A 556 17.76 -3.26 -21.31
CA ASP A 556 16.70 -3.73 -20.39
C ASP A 556 16.78 -3.12 -18.97
N HIS A 557 17.55 -2.05 -18.79
CA HIS A 557 17.79 -1.39 -17.50
C HIS A 557 17.25 0.03 -17.54
N TYR A 558 16.76 0.50 -16.39
CA TYR A 558 16.38 1.89 -16.20
C TYR A 558 17.49 2.86 -16.64
N ALA A 559 17.10 3.99 -17.21
CA ALA A 559 18.01 5.11 -17.50
C ALA A 559 18.73 5.57 -16.22
N LEU A 560 18.01 5.64 -15.10
CA LEU A 560 18.58 5.79 -13.76
C LEU A 560 19.12 4.44 -13.27
N ARG A 561 20.43 4.23 -13.40
CA ARG A 561 21.08 2.99 -12.97
C ARG A 561 20.94 2.82 -11.45
N GLY A 562 20.63 1.61 -11.02
CA GLY A 562 20.41 1.30 -9.60
C GLY A 562 18.99 1.49 -9.10
N LEU A 563 18.12 2.16 -9.88
CA LEU A 563 16.75 2.46 -9.47
C LEU A 563 15.97 1.21 -9.06
N GLN A 564 16.12 0.09 -9.77
CA GLN A 564 15.46 -1.17 -9.41
C GLN A 564 15.71 -1.56 -7.95
N TYR A 565 16.95 -1.49 -7.48
CA TYR A 565 17.31 -1.85 -6.12
C TYR A 565 16.74 -0.87 -5.09
N VAL A 566 16.61 0.41 -5.45
CA VAL A 566 15.94 1.41 -4.61
C VAL A 566 14.45 1.11 -4.52
N LEU A 567 13.79 0.87 -5.66
CA LEU A 567 12.36 0.51 -5.73
C LEU A 567 12.07 -0.76 -4.91
N GLU A 568 12.96 -1.75 -4.98
CA GLU A 568 12.90 -2.94 -4.14
C GLU A 568 13.07 -2.58 -2.66
N ARG A 569 14.00 -1.71 -2.27
CA ARG A 569 14.18 -1.30 -0.86
C ARG A 569 12.97 -0.57 -0.29
N ILE A 570 12.36 0.30 -1.08
CA ILE A 570 11.24 1.13 -0.63
C ILE A 570 9.92 0.36 -0.61
N GLY A 571 9.76 -0.69 -1.42
CA GLY A 571 8.48 -1.39 -1.56
C GLY A 571 8.47 -2.90 -1.29
N ARG A 572 9.61 -3.61 -1.26
CA ARG A 572 9.65 -5.09 -1.42
C ARG A 572 10.04 -5.87 -0.17
#